data_AF-F0QDD6-F1
#
_entry.id   AF-F0QDD6-F1
#
_cell.length_a   1.000
_cell.length_b   1.000
_cell.length_c   1.000
_cell.angle_alpha   90.00
_cell.angle_beta   90.00
_cell.angle_gamma   90.00
#
_symmetry.space_group_name_H-M   'P 1'
#
loop_
_entity.id
_entity.type
_entity.pdbx_description
1 polymer ?
#
loop_
_entity_poly.entity_id
_entity_poly.type
_entity_poly.pdbx_seq_one_letter_code
_entity_poly.pdbx_strand_id
1 'polypeptide(L)'
;MSPARAVGDTVAMKTIDEMLNLELLTPEQHHQIDAWIAQADSPEDILRMPAPLWQAVERASEAMGVNADLLRPPALDAGHAL
;
A
#
# COMPACT_ATOMS: atom_id res chain seq x y z
N MET A 1 27.03 -0.95 -4.62
CA MET A 1 26.25 -1.59 -3.54
C MET A 1 25.31 -0.53 -2.98
N SER A 2 24.04 -0.56 -3.36
CA SER A 2 23.02 0.40 -2.89
C SER A 2 22.14 -0.29 -1.84
N PRO A 3 22.19 0.11 -0.56
CA PRO A 3 21.43 -0.55 0.51
C PRO A 3 20.12 0.18 0.84
N ALA A 4 19.33 0.57 -0.16
CA ALA A 4 18.06 1.29 0.05
C ALA A 4 16.81 0.54 -0.47
N ARG A 5 16.96 -0.60 -1.14
CA ARG A 5 15.91 -1.32 -1.89
C ARG A 5 15.42 -2.59 -1.16
N ALA A 6 15.35 -2.56 0.17
CA ALA A 6 14.98 -3.75 0.96
C ALA A 6 13.96 -3.47 2.08
N VAL A 7 13.88 -2.24 2.59
CA VAL A 7 12.97 -1.92 3.70
C VAL A 7 11.58 -1.45 3.22
N GLY A 8 11.50 -0.86 2.02
CA GLY A 8 10.23 -0.46 1.39
C GLY A 8 9.45 -1.63 0.80
N ASP A 9 10.16 -2.62 0.24
CA ASP A 9 9.57 -3.80 -0.39
C ASP A 9 8.79 -4.67 0.60
N THR A 10 9.21 -4.79 1.85
CA THR A 10 8.54 -5.73 2.79
C THR A 10 7.26 -5.19 3.41
N VAL A 11 7.16 -3.87 3.62
CA VAL A 11 6.00 -3.26 4.31
C VAL A 11 4.84 -3.06 3.34
N ALA A 12 5.10 -2.57 2.13
CA ALA A 12 4.07 -2.37 1.12
C ALA A 12 3.44 -3.70 0.66
N MET A 13 4.28 -4.73 0.43
CA MET A 13 3.78 -6.07 0.07
C MET A 13 2.87 -6.64 1.18
N LYS A 14 3.26 -6.47 2.46
CA LYS A 14 2.45 -6.93 3.60
C LYS A 14 1.07 -6.26 3.67
N THR A 15 0.94 -4.99 3.29
CA THR A 15 -0.35 -4.29 3.28
C THR A 15 -1.27 -4.83 2.17
N ILE A 16 -0.75 -5.15 1.00
CA ILE A 16 -1.53 -5.72 -0.12
C ILE A 16 -1.96 -7.16 0.20
N ASP A 17 -1.09 -7.97 0.81
CA ASP A 17 -1.42 -9.31 1.30
C ASP A 17 -2.52 -9.27 2.38
N GLU A 18 -2.49 -8.26 3.27
CA GLU A 18 -3.52 -8.07 4.28
C GLU A 18 -4.88 -7.72 3.64
N MET A 19 -4.89 -6.87 2.61
CA MET A 19 -6.11 -6.56 1.85
C MET A 19 -6.74 -7.81 1.20
N LEU A 20 -5.93 -8.75 0.70
CA LEU A 20 -6.44 -10.04 0.19
C LEU A 20 -7.02 -10.89 1.32
N ASN A 21 -6.32 -11.01 2.45
CA ASN A 21 -6.78 -11.81 3.60
C ASN A 21 -8.09 -11.28 4.21
N LEU A 22 -8.34 -9.97 4.09
CA LEU A 22 -9.58 -9.31 4.50
C LEU A 22 -10.68 -9.33 3.43
N GLU A 23 -10.46 -10.05 2.32
CA GLU A 23 -11.38 -10.16 1.18
C GLU A 23 -11.71 -8.80 0.51
N LEU A 24 -10.82 -7.81 0.67
CA LEU A 24 -10.98 -6.46 0.10
C LEU A 24 -10.43 -6.37 -1.34
N LEU A 25 -9.46 -7.22 -1.65
CA LEU A 25 -9.01 -7.50 -3.01
C LEU A 25 -9.44 -8.91 -3.40
N THR A 26 -9.84 -9.08 -4.66
CA THR A 26 -9.98 -10.42 -5.22
C THR A 26 -8.60 -11.06 -5.45
N PRO A 27 -8.49 -12.39 -5.45
CA PRO A 27 -7.21 -13.08 -5.73
C PRO A 27 -6.59 -12.66 -7.07
N GLU A 28 -7.42 -12.42 -8.08
CA GLU A 28 -6.98 -11.95 -9.39
C GLU A 28 -6.40 -10.53 -9.33
N GLN A 29 -7.06 -9.61 -8.62
CA GLN A 29 -6.55 -8.24 -8.45
C GLN A 29 -5.24 -8.23 -7.67
N HIS A 30 -5.15 -9.00 -6.59
CA HIS A 30 -3.93 -9.16 -5.80
C HIS A 30 -2.77 -9.66 -6.67
N HIS A 31 -2.98 -10.74 -7.43
CA HIS A 31 -1.96 -11.26 -8.34
C HIS A 31 -1.54 -10.25 -9.42
N GLN A 32 -2.48 -9.48 -9.97
CA GLN A 32 -2.17 -8.45 -10.96
C GLN A 32 -1.37 -7.28 -10.38
N ILE A 33 -1.67 -6.88 -9.14
CA ILE A 33 -0.93 -5.83 -8.42
C ILE A 33 0.47 -6.33 -8.07
N ASP A 34 0.61 -7.54 -7.54
CA ASP A 34 1.90 -8.15 -7.21
C ASP A 34 2.79 -8.30 -8.44
N ALA A 35 2.21 -8.80 -9.54
CA ALA A 35 2.92 -8.90 -10.80
C ALA A 35 3.40 -7.52 -11.30
N TRP A 36 2.59 -6.47 -11.14
CA TRP A 36 2.99 -5.12 -11.51
C TRP A 36 4.14 -4.59 -10.64
N ILE A 37 4.03 -4.74 -9.32
CA ILE A 37 5.07 -4.32 -8.38
C ILE A 37 6.38 -5.06 -8.65
N ALA A 38 6.33 -6.37 -8.89
CA ALA A 38 7.51 -7.19 -9.19
C ALA A 38 8.19 -6.81 -10.51
N GLN A 39 7.44 -6.27 -11.48
CA GLN A 39 7.95 -5.82 -12.78
C GLN A 39 8.42 -4.36 -12.75
N ALA A 40 7.98 -3.55 -11.79
CA ALA A 40 8.36 -2.15 -11.69
C ALA A 40 9.79 -2.01 -11.16
N ASP A 41 10.69 -1.47 -11.97
CA ASP A 41 12.09 -1.28 -11.57
C ASP A 41 12.35 0.06 -10.87
N SER A 42 11.36 0.96 -10.92
CA SER A 42 11.42 2.28 -10.31
C SER A 42 10.07 2.78 -9.80
N PRO A 43 10.05 3.81 -8.92
CA PRO A 43 8.81 4.40 -8.44
C PRO A 43 7.91 4.95 -9.56
N GLU A 44 8.50 5.51 -10.61
CA GLU A 44 7.74 5.99 -11.76
C GLU A 44 7.02 4.88 -12.53
N ASP A 45 7.55 3.65 -12.55
CA ASP A 45 6.86 2.49 -13.13
C ASP A 45 5.65 2.07 -12.29
N ILE A 46 5.73 2.20 -10.96
CA ILE A 46 4.59 1.99 -10.06
C ILE A 46 3.48 3.00 -10.35
N LEU A 47 3.83 4.28 -10.59
CA LEU A 47 2.86 5.32 -10.93
C LEU A 47 2.13 5.06 -12.26
N ARG A 48 2.70 4.22 -13.14
CA ARG A 48 2.08 3.82 -14.41
C ARG A 48 1.08 2.67 -14.27
N MET A 49 0.83 2.19 -13.06
CA MET A 49 -0.12 1.12 -12.80
C MET A 49 -1.49 1.45 -13.43
N PRO A 50 -2.15 0.46 -14.07
CA PRO A 50 -3.46 0.65 -14.70
C PRO A 50 -4.50 1.21 -13.73
N ALA A 51 -5.33 2.15 -14.22
CA ALA A 51 -6.39 2.77 -13.42
C ALA A 51 -7.32 1.77 -12.68
N PRO A 52 -7.71 0.62 -13.27
CA PRO A 52 -8.52 -0.37 -12.54
C PRO A 52 -7.83 -0.97 -11.31
N LEU A 53 -6.50 -1.15 -11.35
CA LEU A 53 -5.73 -1.66 -10.21
C LEU A 53 -5.59 -0.58 -9.14
N TRP A 54 -5.35 0.67 -9.54
CA TRP A 54 -5.37 1.82 -8.62
C TRP A 54 -6.70 1.94 -7.87
N GLN A 55 -7.82 1.82 -8.58
CA GLN A 55 -9.16 1.86 -7.97
C GLN A 55 -9.40 0.68 -7.02
N ALA A 56 -8.83 -0.49 -7.30
CA ALA A 56 -8.94 -1.63 -6.40
C ALA A 56 -8.20 -1.37 -5.07
N VAL A 57 -6.96 -0.87 -5.15
CA VAL A 57 -6.15 -0.51 -3.98
C VAL A 57 -6.81 0.62 -3.17
N GLU A 58 -7.34 1.65 -3.83
CA GLU A 58 -8.05 2.76 -3.18
C GLU A 58 -9.25 2.26 -2.37
N ARG A 59 -10.13 1.47 -2.98
CA ARG A 59 -11.31 0.91 -2.29
C ARG A 59 -10.92 0.01 -1.11
N ALA A 60 -9.89 -0.82 -1.28
CA ALA A 60 -9.40 -1.66 -0.20
C ALA A 60 -8.81 -0.82 0.95
N SER A 61 -8.09 0.25 0.63
CA SER A 61 -7.53 1.19 1.62
C SER A 61 -8.60 1.95 2.40
N GLU A 62 -9.69 2.35 1.72
CA GLU A 62 -10.86 2.95 2.37
C GLU A 62 -11.55 1.95 3.31
N ALA A 63 -11.75 0.72 2.86
CA ALA A 63 -12.39 -0.33 3.66
C ALA A 63 -11.56 -0.73 4.89
N MET A 64 -10.23 -0.71 4.81
CA MET A 64 -9.35 -0.90 5.96
C MET A 64 -9.30 0.31 6.91
N GLY A 65 -9.87 1.45 6.52
CA GLY A 65 -9.78 2.70 7.28
C GLY A 65 -8.38 3.33 7.28
N VAL A 66 -7.45 2.84 6.45
CA VAL A 66 -6.09 3.41 6.31
C VAL A 66 -6.17 4.84 5.79
N ASN A 67 -7.07 5.12 4.83
CA ASN A 67 -7.29 6.47 4.34
C ASN A 67 -7.77 7.42 5.45
N ALA A 68 -8.66 6.94 6.32
CA ALA A 68 -9.19 7.73 7.44
C ALA A 68 -8.12 7.99 8.51
N ASP A 69 -7.20 7.04 8.74
CA ASP A 69 -6.06 7.22 9.64
C ASP A 69 -5.02 8.20 9.08
N LEU A 70 -4.75 8.16 7.77
CA LEU A 70 -3.84 9.09 7.09
C LEU A 70 -4.33 10.55 7.12
N LEU A 71 -5.66 10.73 7.01
CA LEU A 71 -6.31 12.04 7.07
C LEU A 71 -6.54 12.53 8.50
N ARG A 72 -6.33 11.68 9.50
CA ARG A 72 -6.43 12.09 10.90
C ARG A 72 -5.32 13.11 11.17
N PRO A 73 -5.64 14.31 11.69
CA PRO A 73 -4.60 15.22 12.14
C PRO A 73 -3.73 14.51 13.18
N PRO A 74 -2.39 14.59 13.07
CA PRO A 74 -1.51 13.95 14.03
C PRO A 74 -1.86 14.45 15.44
N ALA A 75 -2.09 13.52 16.36
CA ALA A 75 -2.40 13.89 17.74
C ALA A 75 -1.20 14.65 18.32
N LEU A 76 -1.39 15.95 18.60
CA LEU A 76 -0.36 16.83 19.16
C LEU A 76 0.01 16.46 20.62
N ASP A 77 -0.71 15.51 21.23
CA ASP A 77 -0.50 15.08 22.62
C ASP A 77 0.60 14.02 22.80
N ALA A 78 1.25 13.59 21.72
CA ALA A 78 2.40 12.68 21.77
C ALA A 78 3.71 13.41 22.11
N GLY A 79 3.73 14.20 23.17
CA GLY A 79 4.98 14.80 23.65
C GLY A 79 4.90 16.03 24.56
N HIS A 80 4.18 15.98 25.69
CA HIS A 80 4.62 16.72 26.87
C HIS A 80 4.07 16.15 28.18
N ALA A 81 4.58 15.00 28.58
CA ALA A 81 4.60 14.64 29.99
C ALA A 81 5.93 15.13 30.57
N LEU A 82 5.91 16.32 31.19
CA LEU A 82 6.87 16.76 32.19
C LEU A 82 6.11 17.05 33.49
#